data_AF-A0A933YID0-F1
#
_entry.id   AF-A0A933YID0-F1
#
_cell.length_a   1.000
_cell.length_b   1.000
_cell.length_c   1.000
_cell.angle_alpha   90.00
_cell.angle_beta   90.00
_cell.angle_gamma   90.00
#
_symmetry.space_group_name_H-M   'P 1'
#
loop_
_entity.id
_entity.type
_entity.pdbx_description
1 polymer ?
#
loop_
_entity_poly.entity_id
_entity_poly.type
_entity_poly.pdbx_seq_one_letter_code
_entity_poly.pdbx_strand_id
1 'polypeptide(L)'
;MIHLVRVLTLALMLVALSSATNAQPKQPRDPFRISVDYSRFRGDDKNAYIEVYYSFPQRMLTHVPVPEGFKGGVDLTLTVLRKDSIVYADRSLVPSNTKDTSALTLNLISLSNFMVPEGEYLLKVVAKDANDQSRHDSVLMRLPVKAHPSEKLALSDIEFASTIRKGKEGSPFYKNTLEVIPNADGLYGKDQKCFFYAEAYNLQVGADQSDFTVKTSIHNAVGNEIVSRERPRKRSAESTVLVDNFEMESLRSGTYTLVIALQDSTKKVFASTGKKFFVYNSALGIDSSMLKLDPTIGLSTFASMDEKDLDSEFKWARWEAKEAEQDQYKKLEGVAAKRKFFADFWTKRPPGSRDEYLKRVAHANKSLTVMGREGFRTDRGRVYIMYGPPDDIERHPNEPGSKPYEVWQYNSIQGGVLFVFLQRQTSGDHELVHSTHRNELHDENWSRMAQAN
;
A
#
# COMPACT_ATOMS: atom_id res chain seq x y z
N MET A 1 -59.78 48.49 35.07
CA MET A 1 -60.33 47.61 36.14
C MET A 1 -60.86 46.36 35.44
N ILE A 2 -60.19 45.20 35.53
CA ILE A 2 -60.28 44.16 36.58
C ILE A 2 -60.96 42.92 35.95
N HIS A 3 -60.18 41.82 35.84
CA HIS A 3 -60.56 40.41 36.06
C HIS A 3 -61.69 39.75 35.23
N LEU A 4 -61.75 38.45 34.91
CA LEU A 4 -60.93 37.23 35.02
C LEU A 4 -61.93 36.09 34.65
N VAL A 5 -61.51 35.11 33.83
CA VAL A 5 -61.74 33.64 34.03
C VAL A 5 -63.07 32.91 33.69
N ARG A 6 -62.84 31.67 33.19
CA ARG A 6 -63.65 30.41 33.06
C ARG A 6 -64.44 30.19 31.75
N VAL A 7 -64.03 29.29 30.83
CA VAL A 7 -63.83 27.80 30.83
C VAL A 7 -65.14 27.01 30.68
N LEU A 8 -65.29 26.29 29.56
CA LEU A 8 -65.65 24.85 29.46
C LEU A 8 -65.62 24.43 27.95
N THR A 9 -64.52 23.85 27.46
CA THR A 9 -64.32 22.40 27.17
C THR A 9 -65.38 21.71 26.29
N LEU A 10 -65.01 21.43 25.03
CA LEU A 10 -65.31 20.15 24.39
C LEU A 10 -64.05 19.66 23.68
N ALA A 11 -63.39 18.68 24.29
CA ALA A 11 -62.20 18.03 23.77
C ALA A 11 -62.62 16.92 22.80
N LEU A 12 -62.30 17.08 21.53
CA LEU A 12 -62.26 15.97 20.57
C LEU A 12 -60.78 15.60 20.40
N MET A 13 -60.30 14.65 21.21
CA MET A 13 -59.00 14.02 21.00
C MET A 13 -59.08 13.15 19.74
N LEU A 14 -58.62 13.67 18.62
CA LEU A 14 -58.13 12.82 17.54
C LEU A 14 -56.73 12.35 17.95
N VAL A 15 -56.65 11.16 18.56
CA VAL A 15 -55.37 10.47 18.75
C VAL A 15 -54.93 9.95 17.39
N ALA A 16 -54.23 10.79 16.63
CA ALA A 16 -53.35 10.29 15.59
C ALA A 16 -52.16 9.64 16.31
N LEU A 17 -52.19 8.30 16.44
CA LEU A 17 -50.99 7.52 16.71
C LEU A 17 -50.03 7.72 15.53
N SER A 18 -49.26 8.80 15.54
CA SER A 18 -47.99 8.82 14.87
C SER A 18 -47.04 7.98 15.71
N SER A 19 -46.90 6.71 15.37
CA SER A 19 -45.68 5.96 15.63
C SER A 19 -44.54 6.61 14.85
N ALA A 20 -44.17 7.82 15.26
CA ALA A 20 -42.90 8.42 14.91
C ALA A 20 -41.85 7.59 15.63
N THR A 21 -41.34 6.56 14.95
CA THR A 21 -40.05 5.97 15.28
C THR A 21 -39.04 7.12 15.27
N ASN A 22 -38.69 7.61 16.45
CA ASN A 22 -37.62 8.57 16.67
C ASN A 22 -36.29 7.94 16.24
N ALA A 23 -35.98 7.98 14.95
CA ALA A 23 -34.63 7.83 14.45
C ALA A 23 -34.22 9.19 13.90
N GLN A 24 -33.62 10.03 14.75
CA GLN A 24 -32.93 11.23 14.31
C GLN A 24 -31.84 10.85 13.28
N PRO A 25 -31.56 11.69 12.27
CA PRO A 25 -30.39 11.53 11.42
C PRO A 25 -29.15 11.56 12.31
N LYS A 26 -28.63 10.39 12.63
CA LYS A 26 -27.42 10.23 13.44
C LYS A 26 -26.25 10.38 12.49
N GLN A 27 -25.55 11.51 12.54
CA GLN A 27 -24.24 11.58 11.90
C GLN A 27 -23.38 10.41 12.43
N PRO A 28 -22.79 9.59 11.56
CA PRO A 28 -22.01 8.45 12.01
C PRO A 28 -20.84 8.93 12.85
N ARG A 29 -20.63 8.29 14.00
CA ARG A 29 -19.46 8.55 14.85
C ARG A 29 -18.19 7.88 14.32
N ASP A 30 -18.36 6.84 13.50
CA ASP A 30 -17.26 6.10 12.92
C ASP A 30 -16.54 6.94 11.85
N PRO A 31 -15.19 6.91 11.81
CA PRO A 31 -14.44 7.49 10.71
C PRO A 31 -14.91 6.92 9.37
N PHE A 32 -15.10 7.79 8.38
CA PHE A 32 -15.40 7.36 7.01
C PHE A 32 -14.12 6.77 6.41
N ARG A 33 -14.09 5.43 6.22
CA ARG A 33 -12.93 4.73 5.67
C ARG A 33 -13.35 3.77 4.58
N ILE A 34 -12.58 3.73 3.50
CA ILE A 34 -12.77 2.78 2.41
C ILE A 34 -11.68 1.72 2.41
N SER A 35 -12.08 0.49 2.14
CA SER A 35 -11.13 -0.59 1.85
C SER A 35 -11.09 -0.83 0.35
N VAL A 36 -9.87 -0.87 -0.18
CA VAL A 36 -9.60 -1.02 -1.60
C VAL A 36 -8.54 -2.09 -1.80
N ASP A 37 -8.80 -2.98 -2.74
CA ASP A 37 -7.84 -3.98 -3.21
C ASP A 37 -7.92 -4.09 -4.74
N TYR A 38 -6.93 -4.71 -5.37
CA TYR A 38 -6.97 -5.01 -6.79
C TYR A 38 -6.39 -6.38 -7.12
N SER A 39 -6.77 -6.90 -8.29
CA SER A 39 -6.16 -8.08 -8.90
C SER A 39 -5.94 -7.85 -10.39
N ARG A 40 -4.80 -8.35 -10.90
CA ARG A 40 -4.45 -8.42 -12.31
C ARG A 40 -4.76 -9.80 -12.88
N PHE A 41 -5.46 -9.85 -14.00
CA PHE A 41 -5.74 -11.04 -14.79
C PHE A 41 -5.26 -10.87 -16.24
N ARG A 42 -5.24 -11.97 -17.01
CA ARG A 42 -4.90 -11.94 -18.43
C ARG A 42 -6.02 -11.21 -19.18
N GLY A 43 -5.68 -10.12 -19.86
CA GLY A 43 -6.59 -9.40 -20.75
C GLY A 43 -6.43 -9.89 -22.18
N ASP A 44 -6.15 -8.97 -23.09
CA ASP A 44 -5.80 -9.25 -24.49
C ASP A 44 -4.27 -9.34 -24.69
N ASP A 45 -3.82 -9.49 -25.94
CA ASP A 45 -2.40 -9.62 -26.30
C ASP A 45 -1.52 -8.42 -25.88
N LYS A 46 -2.12 -7.25 -25.63
CA LYS A 46 -1.40 -6.00 -25.32
C LYS A 46 -1.69 -5.48 -23.92
N ASN A 47 -2.79 -5.91 -23.30
CA ASN A 47 -3.31 -5.32 -22.08
C ASN A 47 -3.54 -6.37 -20.99
N ALA A 48 -3.24 -6.00 -19.75
CA ALA A 48 -3.74 -6.72 -18.59
C ALA A 48 -5.16 -6.25 -18.25
N TYR A 49 -6.00 -7.17 -17.81
CA TYR A 49 -7.32 -6.86 -17.27
C TYR A 49 -7.20 -6.64 -15.75
N ILE A 50 -7.61 -5.46 -15.29
CA ILE A 50 -7.49 -5.04 -13.91
C ILE A 50 -8.88 -4.98 -13.30
N GLU A 51 -9.02 -5.56 -12.11
CA GLU A 51 -10.18 -5.38 -11.26
C GLU A 51 -9.79 -4.66 -9.97
N VAL A 52 -10.58 -3.66 -9.60
CA VAL A 52 -10.45 -2.88 -8.38
C VAL A 52 -11.72 -3.08 -7.55
N TYR A 53 -11.53 -3.57 -6.33
CA TYR A 53 -12.60 -3.93 -5.42
C TYR A 53 -12.72 -2.88 -4.32
N TYR A 54 -13.96 -2.55 -3.95
CA TYR A 54 -14.28 -1.59 -2.91
C TYR A 54 -15.14 -2.25 -1.83
N SER A 55 -14.86 -1.97 -0.57
CA SER A 55 -15.69 -2.37 0.58
C SER A 55 -15.90 -1.18 1.51
N PHE A 56 -17.15 -0.98 1.95
CA PHE A 56 -17.53 0.11 2.84
C PHE A 56 -18.61 -0.34 3.84
N PRO A 57 -18.37 -0.28 5.16
CA PRO A 57 -19.38 -0.58 6.16
C PRO A 57 -20.57 0.40 6.10
N GLN A 58 -21.78 -0.12 5.89
CA GLN A 58 -22.99 0.70 5.73
C GLN A 58 -23.21 1.67 6.90
N ARG A 59 -22.85 1.25 8.13
CA ARG A 59 -22.96 2.07 9.35
C ARG A 59 -22.13 3.36 9.34
N MET A 60 -21.13 3.46 8.46
CA MET A 60 -20.29 4.64 8.31
C MET A 60 -20.93 5.69 7.38
N LEU A 61 -22.09 5.43 6.76
CA LEU A 61 -22.76 6.38 5.87
C LEU A 61 -23.70 7.34 6.60
N THR A 62 -23.78 8.56 6.10
CA THR A 62 -24.83 9.49 6.45
C THR A 62 -26.11 9.10 5.72
N HIS A 63 -27.11 8.67 6.47
CA HIS A 63 -28.42 8.34 5.95
C HIS A 63 -29.39 9.50 6.12
N VAL A 64 -30.11 9.83 5.06
CA VAL A 64 -31.18 10.83 5.08
C VAL A 64 -32.54 10.16 4.90
N PRO A 65 -33.60 10.63 5.59
CA PRO A 65 -34.93 10.05 5.48
C PRO A 65 -35.53 10.26 4.09
N VAL A 66 -36.25 9.25 3.61
CA VAL A 66 -37.04 9.24 2.36
C VAL A 66 -38.38 8.53 2.61
N PRO A 67 -39.41 8.67 1.75
CA PRO A 67 -40.73 8.08 2.01
C PRO A 67 -40.73 6.58 2.31
N GLU A 68 -39.78 5.81 1.75
CA GLU A 68 -39.67 4.35 1.92
C GLU A 68 -38.59 3.91 2.93
N GLY A 69 -38.05 4.84 3.74
CA GLY A 69 -37.03 4.55 4.74
C GLY A 69 -35.90 5.58 4.72
N PHE A 70 -34.68 5.13 4.47
CA PHE A 70 -33.48 5.95 4.48
C PHE A 70 -32.60 5.63 3.28
N LYS A 71 -31.98 6.68 2.73
CA LYS A 71 -30.99 6.57 1.65
C LYS A 71 -29.64 7.13 2.09
N GLY A 72 -28.58 6.48 1.63
CA GLY A 72 -27.19 6.88 1.74
C GLY A 72 -26.45 6.48 0.48
N GLY A 73 -25.15 6.73 0.44
CA GLY A 73 -24.30 6.18 -0.61
C GLY A 73 -22.87 6.68 -0.54
N VAL A 74 -22.03 6.07 -1.35
CA VAL A 74 -20.63 6.47 -1.54
C VAL A 74 -20.44 6.92 -2.97
N ASP A 75 -19.98 8.14 -3.15
CA ASP A 75 -19.50 8.67 -4.43
C ASP A 75 -18.01 8.30 -4.58
N LEU A 76 -17.74 7.34 -5.45
CA LEU A 76 -16.42 6.78 -5.71
C LEU A 76 -15.83 7.42 -6.97
N THR A 77 -14.60 7.89 -6.88
CA THR A 77 -13.79 8.32 -8.03
C THR A 77 -12.53 7.47 -8.08
N LEU A 78 -12.37 6.69 -9.14
CA LEU A 78 -11.16 5.95 -9.47
C LEU A 78 -10.38 6.75 -10.51
N THR A 79 -9.07 6.88 -10.31
CA THR A 79 -8.15 7.48 -11.28
C THR A 79 -6.89 6.63 -11.35
N VAL A 80 -6.49 6.27 -12.57
CA VAL A 80 -5.25 5.54 -12.84
C VAL A 80 -4.31 6.47 -13.58
N LEU A 81 -3.13 6.68 -13.00
CA LEU A 81 -2.11 7.58 -13.54
C LEU A 81 -0.92 6.78 -14.05
N ARG A 82 -0.37 7.20 -15.18
CA ARG A 82 0.95 6.78 -15.68
C ARG A 82 1.82 8.02 -15.74
N LYS A 83 2.85 8.09 -14.88
CA LYS A 83 3.56 9.35 -14.59
C LYS A 83 2.53 10.42 -14.15
N ASP A 84 2.47 11.56 -14.82
CA ASP A 84 1.54 12.65 -14.50
C ASP A 84 0.26 12.65 -15.36
N SER A 85 0.07 11.65 -16.22
CA SER A 85 -1.09 11.56 -17.12
C SER A 85 -2.13 10.58 -16.60
N ILE A 86 -3.40 10.99 -16.60
CA ILE A 86 -4.54 10.11 -16.33
C ILE A 86 -4.74 9.21 -17.55
N VAL A 87 -4.67 7.90 -17.35
CA VAL A 87 -4.88 6.90 -18.41
C VAL A 87 -6.25 6.22 -18.30
N TYR A 88 -6.86 6.26 -17.13
CA TYR A 88 -8.22 5.79 -16.88
C TYR A 88 -8.83 6.59 -15.73
N ALA A 89 -10.11 6.92 -15.85
CA ALA A 89 -10.87 7.52 -14.76
C ALA A 89 -12.32 7.02 -14.83
N ASP A 90 -12.88 6.77 -13.66
CA ASP A 90 -14.26 6.32 -13.50
C ASP A 90 -14.87 6.99 -12.27
N ARG A 91 -16.17 7.24 -12.31
CA ARG A 91 -16.92 7.77 -11.17
C ARG A 91 -18.25 7.04 -11.07
N SER A 92 -18.51 6.48 -9.90
CA SER A 92 -19.73 5.71 -9.63
C SER A 92 -20.32 6.06 -8.27
N LEU A 93 -21.66 5.99 -8.17
CA LEU A 93 -22.37 6.10 -6.91
C LEU A 93 -22.76 4.69 -6.46
N VAL A 94 -22.32 4.29 -5.28
CA VAL A 94 -22.73 3.04 -4.62
C VAL A 94 -23.88 3.37 -3.67
N PRO A 95 -25.15 3.06 -4.02
CA PRO A 95 -26.29 3.44 -3.21
C PRO A 95 -26.44 2.54 -1.98
N SER A 96 -27.03 3.11 -0.93
CA SER A 96 -27.42 2.39 0.28
C SER A 96 -28.84 2.74 0.67
N ASN A 97 -29.77 1.80 0.46
CA ASN A 97 -31.16 1.97 0.86
C ASN A 97 -31.48 1.02 2.01
N THR A 98 -32.09 1.53 3.08
CA THR A 98 -32.47 0.74 4.26
C THR A 98 -33.77 1.26 4.87
N LYS A 99 -34.56 0.37 5.47
CA LYS A 99 -35.76 0.77 6.22
C LYS A 99 -35.43 1.19 7.66
N ASP A 100 -34.31 0.73 8.19
CA ASP A 100 -33.91 0.95 9.58
C ASP A 100 -32.39 1.23 9.66
N THR A 101 -32.03 2.31 10.35
CA THR A 101 -30.64 2.73 10.57
C THR A 101 -30.10 2.32 11.95
N SER A 102 -30.90 1.69 12.80
CA SER A 102 -30.51 1.31 14.16
C SER A 102 -29.60 0.08 14.22
N ALA A 103 -29.61 -0.77 13.19
CA ALA A 103 -28.90 -2.05 13.14
C ALA A 103 -28.18 -2.29 11.80
N LEU A 104 -27.33 -1.34 11.36
CA LEU A 104 -26.59 -1.43 10.11
C LEU A 104 -25.37 -2.36 10.23
N THR A 105 -25.46 -3.56 9.64
CA THR A 105 -24.39 -4.58 9.70
C THR A 105 -23.79 -4.93 8.33
N LEU A 106 -24.41 -4.46 7.23
CA LEU A 106 -23.96 -4.78 5.88
C LEU A 106 -22.70 -4.01 5.49
N ASN A 107 -21.86 -4.65 4.67
CA ASN A 107 -20.82 -3.96 3.91
C ASN A 107 -21.33 -3.76 2.48
N LEU A 108 -21.24 -2.53 2.00
CA LEU A 108 -21.45 -2.20 0.59
C LEU A 108 -20.20 -2.57 -0.18
N ILE A 109 -20.38 -3.23 -1.30
CA ILE A 109 -19.31 -3.71 -2.16
C ILE A 109 -19.51 -3.19 -3.57
N SER A 110 -18.42 -2.89 -4.25
CA SER A 110 -18.45 -2.47 -5.65
C SER A 110 -17.18 -2.92 -6.37
N LEU A 111 -17.22 -2.84 -7.70
CA LEU A 111 -16.16 -3.23 -8.61
C LEU A 111 -16.03 -2.17 -9.71
N SER A 112 -14.79 -1.79 -10.02
CA SER A 112 -14.45 -1.16 -11.30
C SER A 112 -13.40 -2.02 -12.00
N ASN A 113 -13.50 -2.12 -13.32
CA ASN A 113 -12.53 -2.87 -14.12
C ASN A 113 -12.11 -2.08 -15.36
N PHE A 114 -10.90 -2.34 -15.84
CA PHE A 114 -10.34 -1.68 -17.01
C PHE A 114 -9.17 -2.47 -17.59
N MET A 115 -8.77 -2.15 -18.83
CA MET A 115 -7.61 -2.73 -19.49
C MET A 115 -6.50 -1.70 -19.64
N VAL A 116 -5.27 -2.08 -19.28
CA VAL A 116 -4.07 -1.23 -19.45
C VAL A 116 -2.88 -2.05 -19.96
N PRO A 117 -1.99 -1.44 -20.77
CA PRO A 117 -0.79 -2.12 -21.24
C PRO A 117 0.25 -2.24 -20.12
N GLU A 118 1.31 -3.00 -20.39
CA GLU A 118 2.48 -3.07 -19.51
C GLU A 118 3.00 -1.68 -19.12
N GLY A 119 3.30 -1.50 -17.83
CA GLY A 119 3.81 -0.26 -17.29
C GLY A 119 3.65 -0.12 -15.78
N GLU A 120 4.20 0.96 -15.24
CA GLU A 120 4.04 1.35 -13.84
C GLU A 120 2.94 2.40 -13.72
N TYR A 121 1.93 2.09 -12.90
CA TYR A 121 0.78 2.98 -12.67
C TYR A 121 0.61 3.31 -11.18
N LEU A 122 -0.08 4.42 -10.94
CA LEU A 122 -0.64 4.76 -9.63
C LEU A 122 -2.16 4.70 -9.71
N LEU A 123 -2.77 3.95 -8.82
CA LEU A 123 -4.21 3.82 -8.66
C LEU A 123 -4.63 4.70 -7.48
N LYS A 124 -5.44 5.72 -7.75
CA LYS A 124 -6.02 6.61 -6.75
C LYS A 124 -7.52 6.39 -6.66
N VAL A 125 -8.02 6.13 -5.47
CA VAL A 125 -9.45 6.06 -5.16
C VAL A 125 -9.77 7.19 -4.21
N VAL A 126 -10.82 7.94 -4.50
CA VAL A 126 -11.42 8.92 -3.58
C VAL A 126 -12.85 8.51 -3.34
N ALA A 127 -13.22 8.33 -2.08
CA ALA A 127 -14.57 7.99 -1.65
C ALA A 127 -15.13 9.14 -0.84
N LYS A 128 -16.33 9.61 -1.19
CA LYS A 128 -17.04 10.66 -0.46
C LYS A 128 -18.41 10.15 -0.05
N ASP A 129 -18.86 10.53 1.15
CA ASP A 129 -20.25 10.31 1.55
C ASP A 129 -21.17 11.14 0.64
N ALA A 130 -22.16 10.49 0.04
CA ALA A 130 -23.07 11.11 -0.92
C ALA A 130 -23.97 12.20 -0.29
N ASN A 131 -24.20 12.13 1.02
CA ASN A 131 -25.05 13.08 1.75
C ASN A 131 -24.24 14.05 2.64
N ASP A 132 -22.94 13.83 2.82
CA ASP A 132 -22.04 14.73 3.54
C ASP A 132 -20.61 14.68 2.97
N GLN A 133 -20.35 15.45 1.90
CA GLN A 133 -19.07 15.40 1.20
C GLN A 133 -17.84 15.81 2.06
N SER A 134 -18.05 16.40 3.25
CA SER A 134 -16.95 16.66 4.18
C SER A 134 -16.36 15.36 4.74
N ARG A 135 -17.15 14.28 4.76
CA ARG A 135 -16.73 12.92 5.14
C ARG A 135 -16.23 12.20 3.90
N HIS A 136 -14.93 11.97 3.86
CA HIS A 136 -14.27 11.37 2.72
C HIS A 136 -13.00 10.63 3.14
N ASP A 137 -12.56 9.73 2.27
CA ASP A 137 -11.30 9.00 2.39
C ASP A 137 -10.65 8.87 1.01
N SER A 138 -9.34 8.63 0.99
CA SER A 138 -8.62 8.39 -0.26
C SER A 138 -7.50 7.37 -0.08
N VAL A 139 -7.40 6.46 -1.06
CA VAL A 139 -6.38 5.42 -1.12
C VAL A 139 -5.53 5.63 -2.37
N LEU A 140 -4.20 5.57 -2.20
CA LEU A 140 -3.24 5.62 -3.31
C LEU A 140 -2.37 4.36 -3.27
N MET A 141 -2.43 3.56 -4.34
CA MET A 141 -1.68 2.32 -4.47
C MET A 141 -0.81 2.34 -5.72
N ARG A 142 0.34 1.65 -5.66
CA ARG A 142 1.08 1.29 -6.87
C ARG A 142 0.39 0.13 -7.57
N LEU A 143 0.31 0.22 -8.89
CA LEU A 143 -0.20 -0.83 -9.78
C LEU A 143 0.85 -1.10 -10.86
N PRO A 144 1.88 -1.91 -10.57
CA PRO A 144 2.81 -2.37 -11.59
C PRO A 144 2.10 -3.41 -12.47
N VAL A 145 2.11 -3.23 -13.78
CA VAL A 145 1.52 -4.16 -14.74
C VAL A 145 2.65 -4.70 -15.60
N LYS A 146 2.81 -6.03 -15.61
CA LYS A 146 3.77 -6.73 -16.46
C LYS A 146 3.03 -7.37 -17.63
N ALA A 147 3.71 -7.51 -18.77
CA ALA A 147 3.19 -8.33 -19.85
C ALA A 147 2.91 -9.74 -19.35
N HIS A 148 1.74 -10.29 -19.70
CA HIS A 148 1.46 -11.69 -19.43
C HIS A 148 2.40 -12.54 -20.29
N PRO A 149 3.11 -13.52 -19.70
CA PRO A 149 3.92 -14.42 -20.52
C PRO A 149 3.02 -15.18 -21.49
N SER A 150 3.48 -15.44 -22.72
CA SER A 150 2.83 -16.38 -23.65
C SER A 150 3.52 -17.75 -23.63
N GLU A 151 4.85 -17.75 -23.50
CA GLU A 151 5.70 -18.94 -23.69
C GLU A 151 5.89 -19.83 -22.45
N LYS A 152 5.24 -19.50 -21.33
CA LYS A 152 5.38 -20.24 -20.06
C LYS A 152 4.12 -20.18 -19.24
N LEU A 153 3.91 -21.19 -18.39
CA LEU A 153 2.83 -21.21 -17.41
C LEU A 153 2.84 -19.93 -16.58
N ALA A 154 1.66 -19.36 -16.37
CA ALA A 154 1.47 -18.13 -15.63
C ALA A 154 0.28 -18.22 -14.68
N LEU A 155 0.28 -17.38 -13.67
CA LEU A 155 -0.81 -17.21 -12.72
C LEU A 155 -1.26 -15.75 -12.72
N SER A 156 -2.55 -15.52 -12.53
CA SER A 156 -3.08 -14.20 -12.18
C SER A 156 -2.63 -13.80 -10.77
N ASP A 157 -3.00 -12.58 -10.36
CA ASP A 157 -3.07 -12.27 -8.94
C ASP A 157 -4.13 -13.12 -8.24
N ILE A 158 -4.04 -13.16 -6.91
CA ILE A 158 -5.06 -13.73 -6.04
C ILE A 158 -6.13 -12.67 -5.77
N GLU A 159 -7.38 -12.97 -6.04
CA GLU A 159 -8.53 -12.23 -5.52
C GLU A 159 -9.01 -12.91 -4.24
N PHE A 160 -9.00 -12.16 -3.13
CA PHE A 160 -9.63 -12.60 -1.90
C PHE A 160 -11.13 -12.37 -1.98
N ALA A 161 -11.91 -13.36 -1.55
CA ALA A 161 -13.35 -13.33 -1.59
C ALA A 161 -13.95 -13.59 -0.21
N SER A 162 -15.11 -12.98 0.04
CA SER A 162 -15.96 -13.30 1.19
C SER A 162 -16.83 -14.52 0.90
N THR A 163 -17.28 -14.68 -0.35
CA THR A 163 -17.97 -15.89 -0.83
C THR A 163 -17.64 -16.15 -2.30
N ILE A 164 -17.57 -17.43 -2.67
CA ILE A 164 -17.53 -17.88 -4.06
C ILE A 164 -18.64 -18.91 -4.25
N ARG A 165 -19.51 -18.69 -5.23
CA ARG A 165 -20.63 -19.59 -5.55
C ARG A 165 -20.86 -19.66 -7.04
N LYS A 166 -21.70 -20.59 -7.49
CA LYS A 166 -22.14 -20.63 -8.89
C LYS A 166 -22.91 -19.33 -9.20
N GLY A 167 -22.48 -18.62 -10.23
CA GLY A 167 -23.00 -17.30 -10.57
C GLY A 167 -24.16 -17.37 -11.56
N LYS A 168 -24.82 -16.22 -11.73
CA LYS A 168 -25.76 -15.94 -12.82
C LYS A 168 -25.26 -14.74 -13.61
N GLU A 169 -25.39 -14.79 -14.93
CA GLU A 169 -25.08 -13.65 -15.80
C GLU A 169 -25.94 -12.45 -15.39
N GLY A 170 -25.30 -11.28 -15.22
CA GLY A 170 -25.94 -10.03 -14.78
C GLY A 170 -25.47 -9.51 -13.42
N SER A 171 -24.81 -10.34 -12.58
CA SER A 171 -24.11 -9.83 -11.39
C SER A 171 -22.82 -9.13 -11.82
N PRO A 172 -22.46 -7.95 -11.25
CA PRO A 172 -21.19 -7.29 -11.53
C PRO A 172 -19.99 -8.12 -11.03
N PHE A 173 -20.24 -9.12 -10.17
CA PHE A 173 -19.24 -10.03 -9.62
C PHE A 173 -19.21 -11.39 -10.35
N TYR A 174 -19.91 -11.51 -11.48
CA TYR A 174 -19.94 -12.73 -12.28
C TYR A 174 -18.66 -12.85 -13.12
N LYS A 175 -17.93 -13.95 -12.97
CA LYS A 175 -16.80 -14.32 -13.83
C LYS A 175 -16.64 -15.83 -13.91
N ASN A 176 -16.33 -16.35 -15.10
CA ASN A 176 -16.04 -17.77 -15.33
C ASN A 176 -17.06 -18.73 -14.68
N THR A 177 -18.37 -18.47 -14.86
CA THR A 177 -19.52 -19.21 -14.29
C THR A 177 -19.72 -19.09 -12.77
N LEU A 178 -18.88 -18.31 -12.10
CA LEU A 178 -18.91 -18.07 -10.67
C LEU A 178 -19.39 -16.65 -10.38
N GLU A 179 -19.94 -16.46 -9.19
CA GLU A 179 -20.09 -15.16 -8.56
C GLU A 179 -19.07 -15.07 -7.43
N VAL A 180 -18.10 -14.16 -7.58
CA VAL A 180 -16.96 -13.99 -6.69
C VAL A 180 -17.14 -12.68 -5.94
N ILE A 181 -17.63 -12.77 -4.71
CA ILE A 181 -17.87 -11.57 -3.90
C ILE A 181 -16.55 -11.19 -3.22
N PRO A 182 -15.94 -10.03 -3.54
CA PRO A 182 -14.60 -9.71 -3.08
C PRO A 182 -14.56 -9.47 -1.56
N ASN A 183 -13.38 -9.68 -0.97
CA ASN A 183 -13.02 -9.20 0.36
C ASN A 183 -11.88 -8.18 0.21
N ALA A 184 -12.23 -6.93 -0.10
CA ALA A 184 -11.26 -5.85 -0.31
C ALA A 184 -10.49 -5.46 0.98
N ASP A 185 -11.00 -5.83 2.15
CA ASP A 185 -10.32 -5.58 3.43
C ASP A 185 -9.10 -6.50 3.63
N GLY A 186 -9.10 -7.69 3.01
CA GLY A 186 -8.11 -8.73 3.29
C GLY A 186 -8.06 -9.14 4.77
N LEU A 187 -9.13 -8.86 5.52
CA LEU A 187 -9.26 -9.09 6.96
C LEU A 187 -10.21 -10.25 7.21
N TYR A 188 -9.80 -11.16 8.10
CA TYR A 188 -10.59 -12.32 8.47
C TYR A 188 -10.69 -12.49 9.99
N GLY A 189 -11.89 -12.73 10.49
CA GLY A 189 -12.15 -13.18 11.86
C GLY A 189 -12.02 -14.70 12.01
N LYS A 190 -11.95 -15.18 13.27
CA LYS A 190 -11.79 -16.61 13.59
C LYS A 190 -12.82 -17.54 12.93
N ASP A 191 -14.06 -17.08 12.76
CA ASP A 191 -15.18 -17.89 12.22
C ASP A 191 -15.34 -17.73 10.70
N GLN A 192 -14.46 -16.96 10.05
CA GLN A 192 -14.52 -16.71 8.62
C GLN A 192 -13.65 -17.68 7.84
N LYS A 193 -14.02 -17.87 6.58
CA LYS A 193 -13.24 -18.62 5.59
C LYS A 193 -12.55 -17.63 4.66
N CYS A 194 -11.27 -17.87 4.41
CA CYS A 194 -10.51 -17.16 3.37
C CYS A 194 -10.75 -17.85 2.04
N PHE A 195 -11.80 -17.45 1.32
CA PHE A 195 -12.01 -17.85 -0.06
C PHE A 195 -11.06 -17.08 -0.96
N PHE A 196 -10.58 -17.75 -2.01
CA PHE A 196 -9.77 -17.08 -3.02
C PHE A 196 -10.11 -17.57 -4.42
N TYR A 197 -9.86 -16.68 -5.37
CA TYR A 197 -9.96 -16.89 -6.80
C TYR A 197 -8.63 -16.55 -7.47
N ALA A 198 -8.18 -17.41 -8.37
CA ALA A 198 -7.05 -17.15 -9.25
C ALA A 198 -7.24 -17.92 -10.57
N GLU A 199 -6.45 -17.58 -11.58
CA GLU A 199 -6.45 -18.23 -12.88
C GLU A 199 -5.03 -18.70 -13.22
N ALA A 200 -4.94 -19.89 -13.80
CA ALA A 200 -3.72 -20.39 -14.40
C ALA A 200 -3.84 -20.38 -15.92
N TYR A 201 -2.77 -19.95 -16.60
CA TYR A 201 -2.72 -19.70 -18.04
C TYR A 201 -1.56 -20.43 -18.70
N ASN A 202 -1.60 -20.53 -20.04
CA ASN A 202 -0.57 -21.14 -20.87
C ASN A 202 -0.31 -22.58 -20.47
N LEU A 203 -1.37 -23.29 -20.09
CA LEU A 203 -1.28 -24.66 -19.62
C LEU A 203 -0.92 -25.62 -20.75
N GLN A 204 -1.19 -25.25 -22.01
CA GLN A 204 -0.82 -26.04 -23.19
C GLN A 204 0.55 -25.65 -23.77
N VAL A 205 1.30 -24.78 -23.09
CA VAL A 205 2.60 -24.28 -23.58
C VAL A 205 3.76 -25.04 -22.92
N GLY A 206 4.86 -25.19 -23.67
CA GLY A 206 6.09 -25.84 -23.24
C GLY A 206 6.25 -27.28 -23.73
N ALA A 207 7.47 -27.81 -23.64
CA ALA A 207 7.77 -29.19 -24.06
C ALA A 207 7.19 -30.24 -23.11
N ASP A 208 7.02 -29.89 -21.83
CA ASP A 208 6.40 -30.74 -20.83
C ASP A 208 4.89 -30.44 -20.74
N GLN A 209 4.10 -31.37 -21.28
CA GLN A 209 2.63 -31.37 -21.30
C GLN A 209 2.04 -32.29 -20.23
N SER A 210 2.84 -32.74 -19.26
CA SER A 210 2.35 -33.57 -18.17
C SER A 210 1.41 -32.79 -17.23
N ASP A 211 0.52 -33.54 -16.56
CA ASP A 211 -0.35 -33.00 -15.52
C ASP A 211 0.45 -32.24 -14.44
N PHE A 212 -0.18 -31.24 -13.82
CA PHE A 212 0.47 -30.38 -12.83
C PHE A 212 -0.22 -30.50 -11.48
N THR A 213 0.49 -30.11 -10.43
CA THR A 213 -0.06 -30.00 -9.07
C THR A 213 -0.18 -28.53 -8.70
N VAL A 214 -1.33 -28.15 -8.17
CA VAL A 214 -1.54 -26.83 -7.55
C VAL A 214 -1.27 -26.97 -6.06
N LYS A 215 -0.19 -26.36 -5.57
CA LYS A 215 0.08 -26.21 -4.13
C LYS A 215 -0.44 -24.86 -3.66
N THR A 216 -1.31 -24.89 -2.67
CA THR A 216 -1.85 -23.70 -1.99
C THR A 216 -1.37 -23.73 -0.55
N SER A 217 -0.70 -22.68 -0.07
CA SER A 217 -0.12 -22.63 1.29
C SER A 217 -0.32 -21.29 1.96
N ILE A 218 -0.51 -21.32 3.28
CA ILE A 218 -0.52 -20.12 4.14
C ILE A 218 0.81 -20.05 4.87
N HIS A 219 1.46 -18.90 4.76
CA HIS A 219 2.70 -18.59 5.44
C HIS A 219 2.46 -17.49 6.48
N ASN A 220 3.12 -17.58 7.64
CA ASN A 220 3.10 -16.49 8.61
C ASN A 220 3.97 -15.31 8.15
N ALA A 221 4.03 -14.27 8.97
CA ALA A 221 4.71 -13.03 8.61
C ALA A 221 6.24 -13.17 8.42
N VAL A 222 6.88 -14.20 8.97
CA VAL A 222 8.32 -14.51 8.75
C VAL A 222 8.56 -15.50 7.60
N GLY A 223 7.49 -15.97 6.93
CA GLY A 223 7.55 -16.85 5.77
C GLY A 223 7.46 -18.34 6.09
N ASN A 224 7.28 -18.73 7.35
CA ASN A 224 7.11 -20.14 7.70
C ASN A 224 5.76 -20.64 7.18
N GLU A 225 5.76 -21.78 6.49
CA GLU A 225 4.54 -22.46 6.07
C GLU A 225 3.79 -22.98 7.31
N ILE A 226 2.52 -22.60 7.44
CA ILE A 226 1.63 -23.00 8.54
C ILE A 226 0.73 -24.15 8.12
N VAL A 227 0.17 -24.04 6.90
CA VAL A 227 -0.68 -25.08 6.33
C VAL A 227 -0.52 -25.06 4.81
N SER A 228 -0.59 -26.23 4.19
CA SER A 228 -0.65 -26.35 2.74
C SER A 228 -1.58 -27.47 2.29
N ARG A 229 -2.03 -27.36 1.04
CA ARG A 229 -2.80 -28.38 0.33
C ARG A 229 -2.27 -28.48 -1.08
N GLU A 230 -2.23 -29.71 -1.59
CA GLU A 230 -1.84 -30.01 -2.95
C GLU A 230 -3.00 -30.65 -3.69
N ARG A 231 -3.29 -30.18 -4.89
CA ARG A 231 -4.33 -30.77 -5.75
C ARG A 231 -3.77 -31.04 -7.14
N PRO A 232 -3.69 -32.32 -7.58
CA PRO A 232 -3.35 -32.63 -8.95
C PRO A 232 -4.44 -32.09 -9.89
N ARG A 233 -4.02 -31.62 -11.06
CA ARG A 233 -4.88 -31.04 -12.09
C ARG A 233 -4.43 -31.55 -13.46
N LYS A 234 -5.43 -31.87 -14.28
CA LYS A 234 -5.20 -32.23 -15.69
C LYS A 234 -4.98 -30.98 -16.53
N ARG A 235 -4.08 -31.06 -17.51
CA ARG A 235 -3.94 -30.03 -18.56
C ARG A 235 -4.99 -30.21 -19.66
N SER A 236 -6.25 -29.97 -19.35
CA SER A 236 -7.36 -30.20 -20.29
C SER A 236 -7.74 -28.98 -21.14
N ALA A 237 -7.23 -27.80 -20.81
CA ALA A 237 -7.55 -26.54 -21.48
C ALA A 237 -6.33 -25.60 -21.41
N GLU A 238 -6.39 -24.49 -22.15
CA GLU A 238 -5.36 -23.45 -22.17
C GLU A 238 -5.32 -22.61 -20.89
N SER A 239 -6.45 -22.51 -20.19
CA SER A 239 -6.51 -21.91 -18.85
C SER A 239 -7.42 -22.71 -17.92
N THR A 240 -7.26 -22.51 -16.62
CA THR A 240 -8.16 -23.07 -15.61
C THR A 240 -8.33 -22.15 -14.42
N VAL A 241 -9.53 -22.18 -13.82
CA VAL A 241 -9.85 -21.44 -12.61
C VAL A 241 -9.43 -22.23 -11.38
N LEU A 242 -8.76 -21.53 -10.47
CA LEU A 242 -8.29 -22.02 -9.18
C LEU A 242 -9.11 -21.34 -8.08
N VAL A 243 -10.02 -22.09 -7.47
CA VAL A 243 -10.83 -21.64 -6.33
C VAL A 243 -10.76 -22.65 -5.19
N ASP A 244 -10.65 -22.13 -3.99
CA ASP A 244 -10.64 -22.91 -2.74
C ASP A 244 -10.81 -21.97 -1.54
N ASN A 245 -10.79 -22.53 -0.32
CA ASN A 245 -10.86 -21.75 0.91
C ASN A 245 -10.07 -22.36 2.07
N PHE A 246 -9.51 -21.52 2.94
CA PHE A 246 -8.93 -21.95 4.21
C PHE A 246 -9.80 -21.49 5.38
N GLU A 247 -9.85 -22.29 6.44
CA GLU A 247 -10.49 -21.92 7.71
C GLU A 247 -9.51 -21.15 8.58
N MET A 248 -9.97 -20.06 9.20
CA MET A 248 -9.12 -19.14 9.95
C MET A 248 -9.07 -19.45 11.45
N GLU A 249 -9.87 -20.40 11.92
CA GLU A 249 -10.06 -20.69 13.35
C GLU A 249 -8.77 -21.04 14.07
N SER A 250 -7.87 -21.78 13.41
CA SER A 250 -6.59 -22.22 13.96
C SER A 250 -5.46 -21.18 13.83
N LEU A 251 -5.70 -20.07 13.13
CA LEU A 251 -4.71 -19.03 12.92
C LEU A 251 -4.80 -17.97 14.02
N ARG A 252 -3.64 -17.58 14.56
CA ARG A 252 -3.51 -16.52 15.55
C ARG A 252 -3.71 -15.15 14.90
N SER A 253 -3.89 -14.11 15.71
CA SER A 253 -3.97 -12.75 15.19
C SER A 253 -2.64 -12.34 14.56
N GLY A 254 -2.63 -11.91 13.30
CA GLY A 254 -1.40 -11.57 12.61
C GLY A 254 -1.52 -11.43 11.10
N THR A 255 -0.39 -11.13 10.46
CA THR A 255 -0.28 -11.05 9.00
C THR A 255 0.14 -12.40 8.43
N TYR A 256 -0.54 -12.83 7.39
CA TYR A 256 -0.27 -14.07 6.67
C TYR A 256 -0.14 -13.79 5.17
N THR A 257 0.46 -14.74 4.45
CA THR A 257 0.52 -14.73 2.98
C THR A 257 -0.06 -16.03 2.46
N LEU A 258 -1.09 -15.94 1.62
CA LEU A 258 -1.54 -17.07 0.81
C LEU A 258 -0.64 -17.15 -0.42
N VAL A 259 -0.07 -18.32 -0.70
CA VAL A 259 0.75 -18.61 -1.87
C VAL A 259 0.08 -19.71 -2.69
N ILE A 260 0.01 -19.51 -4.00
CA ILE A 260 -0.43 -20.51 -4.98
C ILE A 260 0.76 -20.79 -5.88
N ALA A 261 1.12 -22.07 -6.04
CA ALA A 261 2.22 -22.51 -6.89
C ALA A 261 1.77 -23.64 -7.82
N LEU A 262 2.19 -23.58 -9.08
CA LEU A 262 2.06 -24.66 -10.05
C LEU A 262 3.34 -25.48 -10.05
N GLN A 263 3.22 -26.79 -9.82
CA GLN A 263 4.33 -27.72 -9.69
C GLN A 263 4.22 -28.90 -10.66
N ASP A 264 5.37 -29.44 -11.11
CA ASP A 264 5.40 -30.75 -11.77
C ASP A 264 5.36 -31.92 -10.78
N SER A 265 5.43 -33.14 -11.31
CA SER A 265 5.56 -34.39 -10.56
C SER A 265 6.82 -34.47 -9.69
N THR A 266 7.85 -33.68 -9.99
CA THR A 266 9.12 -33.58 -9.23
C THR A 266 9.10 -32.46 -8.18
N LYS A 267 7.96 -31.77 -7.99
CA LYS A 267 7.77 -30.61 -7.10
C LYS A 267 8.50 -29.33 -7.55
N LYS A 268 9.05 -29.29 -8.75
CA LYS A 268 9.62 -28.07 -9.32
C LYS A 268 8.50 -27.06 -9.56
N VAL A 269 8.68 -25.84 -9.06
CA VAL A 269 7.70 -24.75 -9.24
C VAL A 269 7.91 -24.07 -10.59
N PHE A 270 6.87 -24.03 -11.41
CA PHE A 270 6.87 -23.31 -12.70
C PHE A 270 6.45 -21.86 -12.58
N ALA A 271 5.42 -21.61 -11.77
CA ALA A 271 4.85 -20.30 -11.52
C ALA A 271 4.31 -20.26 -10.10
N SER A 272 4.42 -19.09 -9.47
CA SER A 272 3.80 -18.83 -8.17
C SER A 272 3.28 -17.41 -8.09
N THR A 273 2.24 -17.23 -7.29
CA THR A 273 1.66 -15.93 -6.93
C THR A 273 1.36 -15.94 -5.44
N GLY A 274 1.34 -14.77 -4.81
CA GLY A 274 1.06 -14.67 -3.39
C GLY A 274 0.46 -13.34 -3.00
N LYS A 275 -0.42 -13.35 -2.00
CA LYS A 275 -1.10 -12.15 -1.51
C LYS A 275 -1.24 -12.20 0.01
N LYS A 276 -0.99 -11.04 0.63
CA LYS A 276 -1.06 -10.88 2.08
C LYS A 276 -2.50 -10.67 2.54
N PHE A 277 -2.82 -11.22 3.70
CA PHE A 277 -4.08 -10.98 4.41
C PHE A 277 -3.82 -10.92 5.92
N PHE A 278 -4.80 -10.44 6.68
CA PHE A 278 -4.73 -10.34 8.12
C PHE A 278 -5.79 -11.21 8.78
N VAL A 279 -5.42 -11.87 9.88
CA VAL A 279 -6.35 -12.60 10.74
C VAL A 279 -6.48 -11.86 12.06
N TYR A 280 -7.71 -11.66 12.51
CA TYR A 280 -8.04 -11.23 13.86
C TYR A 280 -8.71 -12.39 14.61
N ASN A 281 -7.98 -12.97 15.56
CA ASN A 281 -8.43 -14.06 16.40
C ASN A 281 -8.13 -13.75 17.87
N SER A 282 -9.09 -13.13 18.54
CA SER A 282 -8.97 -12.74 19.95
C SER A 282 -8.83 -13.94 20.90
N ALA A 283 -9.25 -15.14 20.49
CA ALA A 283 -9.19 -16.34 21.33
C ALA A 283 -7.78 -16.96 21.39
N LEU A 284 -7.03 -16.90 20.29
CA LEU A 284 -5.67 -17.48 20.21
C LEU A 284 -4.55 -16.47 20.49
N GLY A 285 -4.89 -15.20 20.68
CA GLY A 285 -3.93 -14.11 20.88
C GLY A 285 -3.12 -13.79 19.62
N ILE A 286 -2.03 -13.04 19.79
CA ILE A 286 -1.17 -12.59 18.69
C ILE A 286 -0.19 -13.72 18.28
N ASP A 287 0.04 -13.88 16.99
CA ASP A 287 1.09 -14.74 16.46
C ASP A 287 2.45 -14.19 16.92
N SER A 288 3.19 -14.92 17.74
CA SER A 288 4.47 -14.44 18.27
C SER A 288 5.54 -14.24 17.20
N SER A 289 5.37 -14.77 15.99
CA SER A 289 6.20 -14.37 14.85
C SER A 289 6.04 -12.89 14.50
N MET A 290 4.87 -12.29 14.73
CA MET A 290 4.64 -10.84 14.66
C MET A 290 5.32 -10.06 15.79
N LEU A 291 5.80 -10.73 16.85
CA LEU A 291 6.61 -10.14 17.91
C LEU A 291 8.11 -10.35 17.67
N LYS A 292 8.47 -11.36 16.85
CA LYS A 292 9.83 -11.55 16.30
C LYS A 292 10.08 -10.65 15.09
N LEU A 293 9.01 -10.24 14.42
CA LEU A 293 8.99 -9.06 13.57
C LEU A 293 8.79 -7.87 14.48
N ASP A 294 9.87 -7.17 14.80
CA ASP A 294 9.74 -5.87 15.42
C ASP A 294 8.80 -4.99 14.53
N PRO A 295 7.75 -4.37 15.10
CA PRO A 295 6.60 -3.82 14.37
C PRO A 295 6.88 -2.71 13.35
N THR A 296 8.13 -2.45 12.99
CA THR A 296 8.48 -1.33 12.13
C THR A 296 9.12 -1.71 10.80
N ILE A 297 9.93 -2.76 10.66
CA ILE A 297 10.44 -3.19 9.34
C ILE A 297 10.67 -4.70 9.30
N GLY A 298 9.73 -5.44 8.71
CA GLY A 298 9.88 -6.88 8.51
C GLY A 298 10.75 -7.25 7.30
N LEU A 299 11.30 -8.49 7.31
CA LEU A 299 11.92 -9.15 6.16
C LEU A 299 11.11 -9.02 4.86
N SER A 300 9.78 -8.82 4.96
CA SER A 300 8.88 -8.65 3.82
C SER A 300 9.14 -7.40 2.96
N THR A 301 9.74 -6.35 3.52
CA THR A 301 10.16 -5.16 2.75
C THR A 301 11.32 -5.48 1.81
N PHE A 302 12.19 -6.40 2.23
CA PHE A 302 13.38 -6.81 1.49
C PHE A 302 13.20 -8.17 0.78
N ALA A 303 12.09 -8.88 1.03
CA ALA A 303 11.86 -10.25 0.56
C ALA A 303 11.76 -10.36 -0.97
N SER A 304 11.29 -9.32 -1.65
CA SER A 304 11.21 -9.25 -3.11
C SER A 304 12.47 -8.71 -3.78
N MET A 305 13.42 -8.18 -3.00
CA MET A 305 14.63 -7.54 -3.52
C MET A 305 15.69 -8.58 -3.80
N ASP A 306 16.26 -8.56 -5.00
CA ASP A 306 17.44 -9.37 -5.30
C ASP A 306 18.70 -8.78 -4.66
N GLU A 307 19.83 -9.46 -4.83
CA GLU A 307 21.09 -9.04 -4.23
C GLU A 307 21.57 -7.67 -4.75
N LYS A 308 21.31 -7.36 -6.02
CA LYS A 308 21.68 -6.09 -6.64
C LYS A 308 20.83 -4.95 -6.08
N ASP A 309 19.54 -5.19 -5.86
CA ASP A 309 18.64 -4.21 -5.25
C ASP A 309 19.06 -3.91 -3.80
N LEU A 310 19.42 -4.95 -3.04
CA LEU A 310 19.91 -4.79 -1.65
C LEU A 310 21.23 -4.02 -1.61
N ASP A 311 22.16 -4.35 -2.50
CA ASP A 311 23.42 -3.61 -2.61
C ASP A 311 23.19 -2.15 -3.00
N SER A 312 22.17 -1.89 -3.82
CA SER A 312 21.79 -0.53 -4.21
C SER A 312 21.17 0.23 -3.03
N GLU A 313 20.27 -0.39 -2.26
CA GLU A 313 19.78 0.18 -1.00
C GLU A 313 20.91 0.45 -0.01
N PHE A 314 21.94 -0.40 0.02
CA PHE A 314 23.02 -0.25 1.00
C PHE A 314 23.93 0.92 0.65
N LYS A 315 24.12 1.21 -0.63
CA LYS A 315 24.80 2.44 -1.06
C LYS A 315 24.17 3.68 -0.46
N TRP A 316 22.86 3.66 -0.25
CA TRP A 316 22.13 4.75 0.37
C TRP A 316 22.26 4.64 1.88
N ALA A 317 21.74 3.56 2.48
CA ALA A 317 21.72 3.33 3.93
C ALA A 317 23.08 3.39 4.62
N ARG A 318 24.19 3.29 3.88
CA ARG A 318 25.57 3.47 4.36
C ARG A 318 25.76 4.72 5.22
N TRP A 319 25.15 5.84 4.85
CA TRP A 319 25.31 7.10 5.60
C TRP A 319 24.68 7.06 6.99
N GLU A 320 23.67 6.23 7.15
CA GLU A 320 23.01 5.97 8.42
C GLU A 320 23.74 4.87 9.21
N ALA A 321 24.52 4.02 8.53
CA ALA A 321 25.17 2.85 9.10
C ALA A 321 26.46 3.18 9.87
N LYS A 322 26.60 2.61 11.08
CA LYS A 322 27.86 2.65 11.84
C LYS A 322 28.97 1.91 11.10
N GLU A 323 30.23 2.27 11.33
CA GLU A 323 31.39 1.64 10.67
C GLU A 323 31.38 0.10 10.80
N ALA A 324 31.10 -0.42 12.00
CA ALA A 324 30.95 -1.86 12.23
C ALA A 324 29.80 -2.51 11.43
N GLU A 325 28.70 -1.78 11.20
CA GLU A 325 27.57 -2.26 10.38
C GLU A 325 27.95 -2.26 8.88
N GLN A 326 28.74 -1.28 8.44
CA GLN A 326 29.27 -1.24 7.07
C GLN A 326 30.22 -2.41 6.80
N ASP A 327 31.11 -2.72 7.73
CA ASP A 327 32.03 -3.83 7.58
C ASP A 327 31.36 -5.19 7.74
N GLN A 328 30.33 -5.28 8.58
CA GLN A 328 29.46 -6.45 8.63
C GLN A 328 28.79 -6.68 7.29
N TYR A 329 28.19 -5.65 6.68
CA TYR A 329 27.48 -5.78 5.40
C TYR A 329 28.38 -6.24 4.26
N LYS A 330 29.59 -5.68 4.15
CA LYS A 330 30.58 -6.07 3.12
C LYS A 330 30.96 -7.55 3.16
N LYS A 331 30.87 -8.18 4.33
CA LYS A 331 31.20 -9.60 4.54
C LYS A 331 30.01 -10.54 4.31
N LEU A 332 28.81 -10.01 4.06
CA LEU A 332 27.63 -10.83 3.83
C LEU A 332 27.61 -11.35 2.39
N GLU A 333 27.47 -12.65 2.26
CA GLU A 333 27.25 -13.31 0.98
C GLU A 333 25.82 -13.86 0.90
N GLY A 334 25.19 -13.67 -0.25
CA GLY A 334 23.87 -14.22 -0.54
C GLY A 334 22.70 -13.34 -0.09
N VAL A 335 21.67 -13.34 -0.93
CA VAL A 335 20.46 -12.52 -0.79
C VAL A 335 19.76 -12.68 0.56
N ALA A 336 19.72 -13.89 1.12
CA ALA A 336 19.06 -14.14 2.41
C ALA A 336 19.75 -13.42 3.58
N ALA A 337 21.09 -13.42 3.60
CA ALA A 337 21.89 -12.77 4.63
C ALA A 337 21.77 -11.23 4.55
N LYS A 338 21.82 -10.68 3.33
CA LYS A 338 21.64 -9.24 3.09
C LYS A 338 20.23 -8.75 3.44
N ARG A 339 19.18 -9.51 3.11
CA ARG A 339 17.79 -9.21 3.52
C ARG A 339 17.63 -9.19 5.03
N LYS A 340 18.22 -10.17 5.71
CA LYS A 340 18.21 -10.25 7.17
C LYS A 340 18.93 -9.06 7.80
N PHE A 341 20.11 -8.71 7.28
CA PHE A 341 20.84 -7.53 7.75
C PHE A 341 19.98 -6.28 7.66
N PHE A 342 19.30 -6.05 6.53
CA PHE A 342 18.49 -4.85 6.36
C PHE A 342 17.27 -4.78 7.27
N ALA A 343 16.62 -5.92 7.49
CA ALA A 343 15.56 -6.02 8.47
C ALA A 343 16.09 -5.62 9.86
N ASP A 344 17.22 -6.21 10.29
CA ASP A 344 17.85 -5.93 11.58
C ASP A 344 18.38 -4.47 11.67
N PHE A 345 18.91 -3.93 10.56
CA PHE A 345 19.51 -2.60 10.45
C PHE A 345 18.51 -1.49 10.73
N TRP A 346 17.36 -1.53 10.06
CA TRP A 346 16.34 -0.52 10.26
C TRP A 346 15.51 -0.74 11.53
N THR A 347 15.44 -1.99 12.02
CA THR A 347 14.80 -2.32 13.29
C THR A 347 15.52 -1.72 14.50
N LYS A 348 16.85 -1.58 14.45
CA LYS A 348 17.63 -0.91 15.50
C LYS A 348 17.43 0.61 15.58
N ARG A 349 16.63 1.18 14.67
CA ARG A 349 16.38 2.62 14.55
C ARG A 349 14.92 2.94 14.86
N PRO A 350 14.59 4.18 15.26
CA PRO A 350 13.22 4.55 15.60
C PRO A 350 12.20 4.21 14.49
N PRO A 351 10.95 3.85 14.86
CA PRO A 351 9.85 3.68 13.91
C PRO A 351 9.75 4.81 12.88
N GLY A 352 9.61 4.48 11.59
CA GLY A 352 9.48 5.47 10.51
C GLY A 352 10.80 6.05 9.98
N SER A 353 11.94 5.75 10.62
CA SER A 353 13.26 6.25 10.19
C SER A 353 13.57 5.92 8.72
N ARG A 354 13.22 4.72 8.24
CA ARG A 354 13.44 4.35 6.83
C ARG A 354 12.59 5.17 5.86
N ASP A 355 11.32 5.42 6.17
CA ASP A 355 10.44 6.16 5.28
C ASP A 355 10.86 7.62 5.20
N GLU A 356 11.25 8.20 6.34
CA GLU A 356 11.86 9.53 6.38
C GLU A 356 13.18 9.56 5.62
N TYR A 357 14.04 8.57 5.82
CA TYR A 357 15.30 8.42 5.11
C TYR A 357 15.11 8.33 3.59
N LEU A 358 14.20 7.48 3.12
CA LEU A 358 13.87 7.35 1.70
C LEU A 358 13.27 8.62 1.12
N LYS A 359 12.45 9.36 1.88
CA LYS A 359 11.99 10.70 1.49
C LYS A 359 13.16 11.66 1.29
N ARG A 360 14.14 11.65 2.19
CA ARG A 360 15.35 12.48 2.07
C ARG A 360 16.21 12.07 0.87
N VAL A 361 16.36 10.77 0.59
CA VAL A 361 17.06 10.26 -0.60
C VAL A 361 16.36 10.69 -1.89
N ALA A 362 15.03 10.52 -1.96
CA ALA A 362 14.24 10.93 -3.11
C ALA A 362 14.33 12.44 -3.34
N HIS A 363 14.31 13.24 -2.26
CA HIS A 363 14.53 14.68 -2.34
C HIS A 363 15.93 15.01 -2.86
N ALA A 364 16.98 14.41 -2.27
CA ALA A 364 18.35 14.63 -2.69
C ALA A 364 18.52 14.32 -4.18
N ASN A 365 18.03 13.18 -4.66
CA ASN A 365 18.11 12.82 -6.07
C ASN A 365 17.32 13.75 -6.99
N LYS A 366 16.18 14.29 -6.54
CA LYS A 366 15.39 15.24 -7.32
C LYS A 366 16.05 16.62 -7.39
N SER A 367 16.56 17.11 -6.27
CA SER A 367 16.96 18.52 -6.11
C SER A 367 18.47 18.76 -6.24
N LEU A 368 19.30 17.74 -6.01
CA LEU A 368 20.75 17.87 -5.87
C LEU A 368 21.53 17.02 -6.87
N THR A 369 20.88 16.46 -7.89
CA THR A 369 21.56 15.77 -9.00
C THR A 369 22.26 16.80 -9.90
N VAL A 370 23.55 16.60 -10.14
CA VAL A 370 24.38 17.52 -10.95
C VAL A 370 25.17 16.71 -11.98
N MET A 371 25.08 17.08 -13.26
CA MET A 371 25.85 16.48 -14.36
C MET A 371 25.82 14.94 -14.40
N GLY A 372 24.66 14.34 -14.14
CA GLY A 372 24.49 12.88 -14.14
C GLY A 372 25.00 12.18 -12.87
N ARG A 373 25.60 12.91 -11.92
CA ARG A 373 25.87 12.41 -10.56
C ARG A 373 24.60 12.52 -9.73
N GLU A 374 24.03 11.38 -9.36
CA GLU A 374 22.83 11.29 -8.53
C GLU A 374 23.01 12.05 -7.21
N GLY A 375 22.00 12.82 -6.81
CA GLY A 375 22.06 13.71 -5.66
C GLY A 375 22.50 13.06 -4.36
N PHE A 376 22.12 11.81 -4.07
CA PHE A 376 22.58 11.09 -2.87
C PHE A 376 24.11 10.88 -2.80
N ARG A 377 24.81 10.98 -3.94
CA ARG A 377 26.26 10.83 -4.06
C ARG A 377 27.01 12.16 -3.93
N THR A 378 26.29 13.27 -3.83
CA THR A 378 26.85 14.62 -3.65
C THR A 378 27.06 14.91 -2.17
N ASP A 379 27.96 15.82 -1.83
CA ASP A 379 28.19 16.17 -0.43
C ASP A 379 26.96 16.86 0.18
N ARG A 380 26.29 17.73 -0.59
CA ARG A 380 25.01 18.33 -0.20
C ARG A 380 23.92 17.29 0.03
N GLY A 381 23.81 16.29 -0.85
CA GLY A 381 22.84 15.22 -0.69
C GLY A 381 23.13 14.35 0.52
N ARG A 382 24.40 14.04 0.80
CA ARG A 382 24.80 13.32 2.02
C ARG A 382 24.41 14.09 3.28
N VAL A 383 24.75 15.38 3.36
CA VAL A 383 24.42 16.24 4.51
C VAL A 383 22.90 16.34 4.67
N TYR A 384 22.14 16.55 3.58
CA TYR A 384 20.68 16.57 3.61
C TYR A 384 20.08 15.25 4.12
N ILE A 385 20.62 14.11 3.69
CA ILE A 385 20.12 12.79 4.09
C ILE A 385 20.38 12.55 5.59
N MET A 386 21.59 12.83 6.06
CA MET A 386 21.99 12.58 7.45
C MET A 386 21.30 13.54 8.43
N TYR A 387 21.25 14.82 8.09
CA TYR A 387 20.83 15.88 9.02
C TYR A 387 19.43 16.41 8.75
N GLY A 388 18.81 16.01 7.64
CA GLY A 388 17.50 16.52 7.21
C GLY A 388 17.60 17.85 6.47
N PRO A 389 16.45 18.53 6.23
CA PRO A 389 16.44 19.84 5.60
C PRO A 389 17.15 20.87 6.50
N PRO A 390 18.01 21.74 5.93
CA PRO A 390 18.57 22.85 6.67
C PRO A 390 17.48 23.85 7.07
N ASP A 391 17.70 24.55 8.18
CA ASP A 391 16.82 25.63 8.66
C ASP A 391 16.94 26.87 7.76
N ASP A 392 18.14 27.15 7.26
CA ASP A 392 18.41 28.22 6.30
C ASP A 392 19.49 27.82 5.29
N ILE A 393 19.39 28.36 4.07
CA ILE A 393 20.38 28.18 3.00
C ILE A 393 20.76 29.56 2.47
N GLU A 394 21.96 30.01 2.80
CA GLU A 394 22.56 31.19 2.20
C GLU A 394 23.27 30.79 0.90
N ARG A 395 22.90 31.43 -0.21
CA ARG A 395 23.47 31.12 -1.53
C ARG A 395 24.26 32.30 -2.06
N HIS A 396 25.47 32.03 -2.52
CA HIS A 396 26.37 33.02 -3.13
C HIS A 396 26.69 32.60 -4.58
N PRO A 397 25.71 32.64 -5.50
CA PRO A 397 25.91 32.12 -6.86
C PRO A 397 26.82 32.98 -7.73
N ASN A 398 26.95 34.29 -7.46
CA ASN A 398 27.66 35.27 -8.30
C ASN A 398 28.29 36.39 -7.48
N GLU A 399 29.00 36.05 -6.40
CA GLU A 399 29.68 37.06 -5.58
C GLU A 399 30.99 37.53 -6.25
N PRO A 400 31.18 38.84 -6.51
CA PRO A 400 32.38 39.34 -7.18
C PRO A 400 33.67 38.93 -6.44
N GLY A 401 34.58 38.27 -7.15
CA GLY A 401 35.85 37.79 -6.58
C GLY A 401 35.75 36.47 -5.81
N SER A 402 34.60 35.79 -5.84
CA SER A 402 34.41 34.48 -5.20
C SER A 402 33.78 33.46 -6.16
N LYS A 403 34.14 32.19 -6.00
CA LYS A 403 33.50 31.04 -6.63
C LYS A 403 32.14 30.78 -5.97
N PRO A 404 31.17 30.19 -6.68
CA PRO A 404 29.85 29.94 -6.10
C PRO A 404 29.92 29.03 -4.86
N TYR A 405 29.24 29.41 -3.79
CA TYR A 405 29.13 28.59 -2.59
C TYR A 405 27.76 28.70 -1.91
N GLU A 406 27.45 27.72 -1.07
CA GLU A 406 26.24 27.69 -0.25
C GLU A 406 26.62 27.45 1.21
N VAL A 407 25.94 28.12 2.13
CA VAL A 407 26.03 27.88 3.57
C VAL A 407 24.69 27.36 4.06
N TRP A 408 24.69 26.14 4.59
CA TRP A 408 23.51 25.50 5.13
C TRP A 408 23.57 25.55 6.65
N GLN A 409 22.55 26.10 7.28
CA GLN A 409 22.46 26.27 8.72
C GLN A 409 21.48 25.28 9.34
N TYR A 410 21.87 24.71 10.48
CA TYR A 410 21.05 23.81 11.29
C TYR A 410 21.09 24.27 12.75
N ASN A 411 20.01 24.89 13.21
CA ASN A 411 19.89 25.46 14.56
C ASN A 411 19.68 24.40 15.64
N SER A 412 19.07 23.27 15.27
CA SER A 412 18.71 22.19 16.20
C SER A 412 19.83 21.18 16.46
N ILE A 413 20.93 21.24 15.71
CA ILE A 413 22.03 20.27 15.77
C ILE A 413 23.21 20.88 16.54
N GLN A 414 23.69 20.21 17.59
CA GLN A 414 24.85 20.62 18.41
C GLN A 414 24.81 22.08 18.91
N GLY A 415 23.63 22.67 19.07
CA GLY A 415 23.46 24.08 19.48
C GLY A 415 23.60 25.10 18.35
N GLY A 416 23.60 24.66 17.09
CA GLY A 416 23.80 25.47 15.91
C GLY A 416 25.04 25.03 15.14
N VAL A 417 24.87 24.46 13.95
CA VAL A 417 25.98 24.10 13.05
C VAL A 417 25.78 24.66 11.65
N LEU A 418 26.89 24.84 10.96
CA LEU A 418 26.96 25.30 9.58
C LEU A 418 27.67 24.24 8.73
N PHE A 419 27.25 24.11 7.49
CA PHE A 419 27.92 23.35 6.45
C PHE A 419 28.13 24.26 5.24
N VAL A 420 29.37 24.36 4.77
CA VAL A 420 29.75 25.23 3.66
C VAL A 420 30.14 24.39 2.47
N PHE A 421 29.45 24.60 1.36
CA PHE A 421 29.64 23.86 0.12
C PHE A 421 30.15 24.78 -0.98
N LEU A 422 31.31 24.46 -1.55
CA LEU A 422 31.98 25.26 -2.57
C LEU A 422 31.93 24.58 -3.93
N GLN A 423 31.52 25.32 -4.95
CA GLN A 423 31.57 24.88 -6.34
C GLN A 423 32.94 25.22 -6.96
N ARG A 424 33.82 24.23 -7.06
CA ARG A 424 35.19 24.45 -7.58
C ARG A 424 35.26 24.65 -9.10
N GLN A 425 34.29 24.12 -9.83
CA GLN A 425 34.22 24.14 -11.29
C GLN A 425 32.86 24.69 -11.72
N THR A 426 32.81 25.50 -12.78
CA THR A 426 31.59 26.21 -13.22
C THR A 426 30.38 25.30 -13.51
N SER A 427 30.62 24.03 -13.85
CA SER A 427 29.59 23.00 -14.07
C SER A 427 29.65 21.86 -13.05
N GLY A 428 30.40 22.03 -11.97
CA GLY A 428 30.66 21.01 -10.96
C GLY A 428 29.62 20.95 -9.85
N ASP A 429 29.70 19.90 -9.04
CA ASP A 429 28.96 19.81 -7.77
C ASP A 429 29.52 20.80 -6.74
N HIS A 430 28.74 21.13 -5.71
CA HIS A 430 29.25 21.87 -4.56
C HIS A 430 29.77 20.86 -3.51
N GLU A 431 31.07 20.92 -3.23
CA GLU A 431 31.77 20.03 -2.31
C GLU A 431 31.78 20.61 -0.91
N LEU A 432 31.62 19.78 0.13
CA LEU A 432 31.73 20.23 1.52
C LEU A 432 33.18 20.65 1.77
N VAL A 433 33.40 21.91 2.11
CA VAL A 433 34.73 22.47 2.41
C VAL A 433 34.89 22.87 3.86
N HIS A 434 33.80 23.11 4.59
CA HIS A 434 33.84 23.42 6.02
C HIS A 434 32.54 23.05 6.71
N SER A 435 32.64 22.64 7.98
CA SER A 435 31.51 22.48 8.88
C SER A 435 31.93 22.80 10.32
N THR A 436 31.01 23.34 11.11
CA THR A 436 31.18 23.48 12.56
C THR A 436 30.66 22.27 13.34
N HIS A 437 30.14 21.25 12.64
CA HIS A 437 29.71 20.00 13.25
C HIS A 437 30.93 19.14 13.67
N ARG A 438 30.96 18.69 14.94
CA ARG A 438 32.13 18.05 15.56
C ARG A 438 32.68 16.79 14.86
N ASN A 439 31.83 16.09 14.10
CA ASN A 439 32.19 14.84 13.41
C ASN A 439 32.31 15.00 11.89
N GLU A 440 32.45 16.24 11.41
CA GLU A 440 32.48 16.56 9.97
C GLU A 440 33.76 17.31 9.62
N LEU A 441 34.00 17.48 8.31
CA LEU A 441 35.15 18.24 7.82
C LEU A 441 35.15 19.66 8.39
N HIS A 442 36.21 20.02 9.12
CA HIS A 442 36.38 21.36 9.69
C HIS A 442 37.66 22.00 9.13
N ASP A 443 37.49 23.01 8.27
CA ASP A 443 38.61 23.79 7.73
C ASP A 443 38.30 25.29 7.80
N GLU A 444 38.86 26.00 8.77
CA GLU A 444 38.63 27.44 8.95
C GLU A 444 39.15 28.29 7.77
N ASN A 445 40.01 27.74 6.91
CA ASN A 445 40.59 28.45 5.77
C ASN A 445 39.78 28.27 4.48
N TRP A 446 38.58 27.67 4.53
CA TRP A 446 37.75 27.40 3.35
C TRP A 446 37.47 28.66 2.51
N SER A 447 37.36 29.84 3.15
CA SER A 447 37.09 31.11 2.46
C SER A 447 38.19 31.49 1.46
N ARG A 448 39.44 31.08 1.71
CA ARG A 448 40.54 31.25 0.74
C ARG A 448 40.36 30.38 -0.50
N MET A 449 39.72 29.22 -0.36
CA MET A 449 39.40 28.35 -1.51
C MET A 449 38.29 28.93 -2.40
N ALA A 450 37.42 29.75 -1.80
CA ALA A 450 36.34 30.42 -2.48
C ALA A 450 36.85 31.63 -3.30
N GLN A 451 37.94 32.29 -2.90
CA GLN A 451 38.50 33.40 -3.66
C GLN A 451 38.82 33.00 -5.10
N ALA A 452 38.29 33.77 -6.06
CA ALA A 452 38.65 33.67 -7.46
C ALA A 452 39.98 34.40 -7.69
N ASN A 453 40.93 33.75 -8.37
CA ASN A 453 42.19 34.37 -8.78
C ASN A 453 41.97 35.46 -9.84
#